data_AF-A0A538L3A3-F1
#
_entry.id   AF-A0A538L3A3-F1
#
_cell.length_a   1.000
_cell.length_b   1.000
_cell.length_c   1.000
_cell.angle_alpha   90.00
_cell.angle_beta   90.00
_cell.angle_gamma   90.00
#
_symmetry.space_group_name_H-M   'P 1'
#
loop_
_entity.id
_entity.type
_entity.pdbx_description
1 polymer ?
#
loop_
_entity_poly.entity_id
_entity_poly.type
_entity_poly.pdbx_seq_one_letter_code
_entity_poly.pdbx_strand_id
1 'polypeptide(L)' 'MLEPGGRVVIGDGTSDLLAARLADGILRRVDRSHVRLYRTADLRALLAGAGFGDVDVRKTMGGGWAIASARR' A
#
# COMPACT_ATOMS: atom_id res chain seq x y z
N MET A 1 -3.38 -16.31 8.39
CA MET A 1 -4.16 -15.62 9.46
C MET A 1 -3.18 -15.17 10.54
N LEU A 2 -3.32 -13.97 11.11
CA LEU A 2 -2.48 -13.53 12.23
C LEU A 2 -3.04 -14.06 13.56
N GLU A 3 -2.20 -14.36 14.54
CA GLU A 3 -2.65 -14.61 15.91
C GLU A 3 -3.36 -13.36 16.49
N PRO A 4 -4.26 -13.51 17.48
CA PRO A 4 -4.87 -12.38 18.18
C PRO A 4 -3.82 -11.39 18.70
N GLY A 5 -4.00 -10.09 18.45
CA GLY A 5 -3.02 -9.05 18.80
C GLY A 5 -1.83 -8.93 17.83
N GLY A 6 -1.80 -9.79 16.79
CA GLY A 6 -0.81 -9.75 15.73
C GLY A 6 -0.80 -8.44 14.95
N ARG A 7 0.35 -8.10 14.37
CA ARG A 7 0.55 -6.90 13.54
C ARG A 7 0.91 -7.30 12.12
N VAL A 8 0.29 -6.63 11.15
CA VAL A 8 0.73 -6.64 9.76
C VAL A 8 1.54 -5.38 9.47
N VAL A 9 2.61 -5.52 8.69
CA VAL A 9 3.39 -4.41 8.13
C VAL A 9 3.62 -4.69 6.65
N ILE A 10 3.23 -3.76 5.79
CA ILE A 10 3.35 -3.84 4.32
C ILE A 10 4.19 -2.65 3.87
N GLY A 11 5.24 -2.93 3.09
CA GLY A 11 5.93 -1.92 2.30
C GLY A 11 5.48 -2.04 0.85
N ASP A 12 5.04 -0.93 0.25
CA ASP A 12 4.61 -0.91 -1.15
C ASP A 12 4.97 0.41 -1.83
N GLY A 13 5.12 0.36 -3.16
CA GLY A 13 5.18 1.54 -4.00
C GLY A 13 3.84 2.27 -3.97
N THR A 14 3.84 3.60 -3.98
CA THR A 14 2.60 4.37 -3.91
C THR A 14 2.34 5.23 -5.15
N SER A 15 1.09 5.27 -5.60
CA SER A 15 0.63 6.16 -6.65
C SER A 15 0.31 7.59 -6.16
N ASP A 16 0.84 7.99 -5.00
CA ASP A 16 0.75 9.36 -4.49
C ASP A 16 1.61 10.34 -5.32
N LEU A 17 2.71 9.88 -5.92
CA LEU A 17 3.52 10.67 -6.87
C LEU A 17 3.01 10.52 -8.30
N LEU A 18 3.05 11.61 -9.06
CA LEU A 18 2.69 11.59 -10.49
C LEU A 18 3.61 10.67 -11.30
N ALA A 19 4.93 10.71 -11.05
CA ALA A 19 5.89 9.82 -11.70
C ALA A 19 5.57 8.34 -11.45
N ALA A 20 5.14 7.99 -10.23
CA ALA A 20 4.71 6.63 -9.90
C ALA A 20 3.42 6.23 -10.63
N ARG A 21 2.47 7.16 -10.87
CA ARG A 21 1.28 6.89 -11.68
C ARG A 21 1.61 6.61 -13.15
N LEU A 22 2.57 7.34 -13.70
CA LEU A 22 3.04 7.09 -15.07
C LEU A 22 3.74 5.72 -15.16
N ALA A 23 4.60 5.42 -14.19
CA ALA A 23 5.24 4.11 -14.08
C ALA A 23 4.21 2.98 -13.94
N ASP A 24 3.16 3.16 -13.12
CA ASP A 24 2.06 2.19 -12.96
C ASP A 24 1.41 1.86 -14.31
N GLY A 25 1.14 2.88 -15.13
CA GLY A 25 0.56 2.69 -16.46
C GLY A 25 1.47 1.95 -17.46
N ILE A 26 2.79 2.05 -17.28
CA ILE A 26 3.76 1.27 -18.07
C ILE A 26 3.80 -0.17 -17.54
N LEU A 27 3.96 -0.34 -16.22
CA LEU A 27 4.07 -1.65 -15.56
C LEU A 27 2.87 -2.53 -15.85
N ARG A 28 1.64 -2.00 -15.81
CA ARG A 28 0.42 -2.75 -16.16
C ARG A 28 0.41 -3.31 -17.59
N ARG A 29 1.20 -2.73 -18.50
CA ARG A 29 1.30 -3.20 -19.89
C ARG A 29 2.43 -4.20 -20.10
N VAL A 30 3.55 -4.02 -19.39
CA VAL A 30 4.78 -4.80 -19.62
C VAL A 30 4.91 -6.00 -18.68
N ASP A 31 4.36 -5.89 -17.46
CA ASP A 31 4.36 -6.96 -16.47
C ASP A 31 2.91 -7.42 -16.23
N ARG A 32 2.59 -8.63 -16.69
CA ARG A 32 1.26 -9.22 -16.54
C ARG A 32 0.89 -9.50 -15.08
N SER A 33 1.88 -9.61 -14.19
CA SER A 33 1.65 -9.83 -12.76
C SER A 33 1.39 -8.52 -12.02
N HIS A 34 1.71 -7.37 -12.63
CA HIS A 34 1.53 -6.06 -12.01
C HIS A 34 0.07 -5.62 -12.06
N VAL A 35 -0.58 -5.57 -10.89
CA VAL A 35 -1.99 -5.18 -10.78
C VAL A 35 -2.14 -3.65 -10.79
N ARG A 36 -1.56 -2.98 -9.79
CA ARG A 36 -1.58 -1.51 -9.62
C ARG A 36 -0.71 -1.06 -8.44
N LEU A 37 -0.27 0.19 -8.47
CA LEU A 37 0.20 0.93 -7.29
C LEU A 37 -0.96 1.64 -6.57
N TYR A 38 -1.06 1.44 -5.25
CA TYR A 38 -2.12 2.03 -4.42
C TYR A 38 -1.74 3.42 -3.89
N ARG A 39 -2.73 4.30 -3.71
CA ARG A 39 -2.53 5.52 -2.91
C ARG A 39 -2.44 5.14 -1.44
N THR A 40 -1.79 5.98 -0.64
CA THR A 40 -1.76 5.76 0.82
C THR A 40 -3.16 5.70 1.44
N ALA A 41 -4.09 6.50 0.93
CA ALA A 41 -5.50 6.46 1.31
C ALA A 41 -6.18 5.12 0.97
N ASP A 42 -5.86 4.53 -0.19
CA ASP A 42 -6.41 3.23 -0.59
C ASP A 42 -5.88 2.11 0.31
N LEU A 43 -4.58 2.12 0.63
CA LEU A 43 -3.97 1.14 1.55
C LEU A 43 -4.64 1.18 2.92
N ARG A 44 -4.91 2.39 3.43
CA ARG A 44 -5.64 2.57 4.69
C ARG A 44 -7.04 1.97 4.59
N ALA A 45 -7.78 2.27 3.53
CA ALA A 45 -9.13 1.78 3.32
C ALA A 45 -9.18 0.24 3.17
N LEU A 46 -8.21 -0.36 2.49
CA LEU A 46 -8.11 -1.81 2.31
C LEU A 46 -7.86 -2.53 3.64
N LEU A 47 -6.92 -2.04 4.44
CA LEU A 47 -6.63 -2.65 5.75
C LEU A 47 -7.82 -2.50 6.70
N ALA A 48 -8.44 -1.32 6.74
CA ALA A 48 -9.65 -1.11 7.54
C ALA A 48 -10.81 -1.99 7.06
N GLY A 49 -11.03 -2.09 5.75
CA GLY A 49 -12.07 -2.93 5.15
C GLY A 49 -11.84 -4.43 5.34
N ALA A 50 -10.58 -4.85 5.54
CA ALA A 50 -10.22 -6.22 5.88
C ALA A 50 -10.40 -6.54 7.39
N GLY A 51 -10.87 -5.58 8.19
CA GLY A 51 -11.13 -5.75 9.61
C GLY A 51 -9.92 -5.50 10.52
N PHE A 52 -8.82 -4.95 10.00
CA PHE A 52 -7.71 -4.54 10.86
C PHE A 52 -8.01 -3.22 11.56
N GLY A 53 -7.64 -3.13 12.84
CA GLY A 53 -7.64 -1.91 13.64
C GLY A 53 -6.30 -1.17 13.59
N ASP A 54 -6.24 0.02 14.19
CA ASP A 54 -5.03 0.85 14.34
C ASP A 54 -4.24 1.06 13.03
N VAL A 55 -4.96 1.29 11.94
CA VAL A 55 -4.35 1.43 10.62
C VAL A 55 -3.55 2.74 10.53
N ASP A 56 -2.25 2.61 10.36
CA ASP A 56 -1.31 3.69 10.12
C ASP A 56 -0.62 3.50 8.77
N VAL A 57 -0.52 4.57 7.98
CA VAL A 57 0.12 4.55 6.66
C VAL A 57 0.98 5.80 6.54
N ARG A 58 2.28 5.61 6.31
CA ARG A 58 3.26 6.69 6.20
C ARG A 58 4.07 6.55 4.93
N LYS A 59 4.35 7.68 4.29
CA LYS A 59 5.30 7.74 3.17
C LYS A 59 6.72 7.74 3.69
N THR A 60 7.63 7.10 2.95
CA THR A 60 9.06 7.21 3.21
C THR A 60 9.60 8.55 2.70
N MET A 61 10.84 8.89 3.07
CA MET A 61 11.55 10.03 2.53
C MET A 61 11.65 9.89 0.99
N GLY A 62 11.19 10.90 0.25
CA GLY A 62 11.09 10.87 -1.22
C GLY A 62 9.71 10.49 -1.78
N GLY A 63 8.79 9.97 -0.96
CA GLY A 63 7.36 9.86 -1.29
C GLY A 63 6.95 8.78 -2.28
N GLY A 64 7.90 8.03 -2.87
CA GLY A 64 7.61 6.95 -3.83
C GLY A 64 7.17 5.63 -3.18
N TRP A 65 7.40 5.48 -1.88
CA TRP A 65 7.05 4.29 -1.11
C TRP A 65 6.21 4.64 0.11
N ALA A 66 5.40 3.69 0.54
CA ALA A 66 4.64 3.76 1.77
C ALA A 66 4.86 2.53 2.63
N ILE A 67 4.83 2.73 3.95
CA ILE A 67 4.77 1.67 4.95
C ILE A 67 3.38 1.76 5.58
N ALA A 68 2.61 0.70 5.45
CA ALA A 68 1.32 0.53 6.09
C ALA A 68 1.44 -0.49 7.22
N SER A 69 0.88 -0.20 8.39
CA SER A 69 0.80 -1.14 9.51
C SER A 69 -0.58 -1.14 10.14
N ALA A 70 -1.02 -2.30 10.61
CA ALA A 70 -2.31 -2.46 11.28
C ALA A 70 -2.30 -3.65 12.24
N ARG A 71 -3.28 -3.74 13.13
CA ARG A 71 -3.43 -4.82 14.12
C ARG A 71 -4.68 -5.65 13.89
N ARG A 72 -4.61 -6.94 14.22
CA ARG A 72 -5.75 -7.86 14.23
C ARG A 72 -6.36 -7.95 15.62
#